data_AF-A0A440ICB3-F1
#
_entry.id   AF-A0A440ICB3-F1
#
_cell.length_a   1.000
_cell.length_b   1.000
_cell.length_c   1.000
_cell.angle_alpha   90.00
_cell.angle_beta   90.00
_cell.angle_gamma   90.00
#
_symmetry.space_group_name_H-M   'P 1'
#
loop_
_entity.id
_entity.type
_entity.pdbx_description
1 polymer ?
#
loop_
_entity_poly.entity_id
_entity_poly.type
_entity_poly.pdbx_seq_one_letter_code
_entity_poly.pdbx_strand_id
1 'polypeptide(L)'
;MTEAEFANRIDCNWPYHDISLSRELIQTAIGISPNAAFIALDELCRLPANTVVEPAILLALVDFWPSKFDHPLAPMISECAISSIKRQQLSVAEILMKMDTVSGYPGLYAAL
;
A
#
# COMPACT_ATOMS: atom_id res chain seq x y z
N MET A 1 -6.43 2.31 -18.23
CA MET A 1 -5.21 2.74 -17.52
C MET A 1 -4.41 1.49 -17.21
N THR A 2 -3.12 1.49 -17.51
CA THR A 2 -2.19 0.40 -17.19
C THR A 2 -1.62 0.57 -15.78
N GLU A 3 -0.95 -0.46 -15.25
CA GLU A 3 -0.23 -0.37 -13.97
C GLU A 3 0.80 0.76 -13.98
N ALA A 4 1.57 0.89 -15.07
CA ALA A 4 2.61 1.89 -15.20
C ALA A 4 2.04 3.32 -15.26
N GLU A 5 0.94 3.51 -16.00
CA GLU A 5 0.23 4.80 -16.03
C GLU A 5 -0.30 5.18 -14.66
N PHE A 6 -0.83 4.21 -13.91
CA PHE A 6 -1.31 4.44 -12.55
C PHE A 6 -0.19 4.79 -11.59
N ALA A 7 0.91 4.02 -11.60
CA ALA A 7 2.08 4.27 -10.77
C ALA A 7 2.64 5.68 -11.00
N ASN A 8 2.84 6.07 -12.26
CA ASN A 8 3.33 7.40 -12.62
C ASN A 8 2.38 8.52 -12.17
N ARG A 9 1.07 8.26 -12.14
CA ARG A 9 0.07 9.24 -11.70
C ARG A 9 0.13 9.49 -10.19
N ILE A 10 0.36 8.45 -9.40
CA ILE A 10 0.32 8.56 -7.95
C ILE A 10 1.68 8.84 -7.30
N ASP A 11 2.78 8.56 -8.01
CA ASP A 11 4.16 8.72 -7.51
C ASP A 11 4.38 10.13 -6.92
N CYS A 12 4.58 10.18 -5.60
CA CYS A 12 4.76 11.37 -4.79
C CYS A 12 3.60 12.40 -4.90
N ASN A 13 2.46 12.01 -5.47
CA ASN A 13 1.33 12.88 -5.81
C ASN A 13 0.02 12.39 -5.19
N TRP A 14 0.09 11.51 -4.20
CA TRP A 14 -1.11 11.00 -3.53
C TRP A 14 -1.89 12.13 -2.82
N PRO A 15 -3.23 12.19 -2.94
CA PRO A 15 -4.05 13.23 -2.35
C PRO A 15 -4.32 12.95 -0.86
N TYR A 16 -3.29 13.01 -0.01
CA TYR A 16 -3.36 12.57 1.39
C TYR A 16 -4.43 13.27 2.25
N HIS A 17 -4.81 14.50 1.92
CA HIS A 17 -5.82 15.27 2.65
C HIS A 17 -7.24 15.11 2.07
N ASP A 18 -7.38 14.51 0.89
CA ASP A 18 -8.67 14.19 0.29
C ASP A 18 -8.95 12.68 0.42
N ILE A 19 -9.65 12.33 1.50
CA ILE A 19 -9.99 10.94 1.83
C ILE A 19 -10.88 10.32 0.76
N SER A 20 -11.80 11.10 0.18
CA SER A 20 -12.72 10.62 -0.85
C SER A 20 -11.92 10.22 -2.10
N LEU A 21 -11.06 11.13 -2.58
CA LEU A 21 -10.22 10.86 -3.74
C LEU A 21 -9.21 9.74 -3.48
N SER A 22 -8.63 9.67 -2.28
CA SER A 22 -7.75 8.57 -1.87
C SER A 22 -8.45 7.21 -1.96
N ARG A 23 -9.70 7.12 -1.49
CA ARG A 23 -10.50 5.88 -1.56
C ARG A 23 -10.84 5.51 -3.00
N GLU A 24 -11.15 6.48 -3.85
CA GLU A 24 -11.37 6.26 -5.28
C GLU A 24 -10.11 5.74 -5.98
N LEU A 25 -8.93 6.29 -5.64
CA LEU A 25 -7.65 5.81 -6.17
C LEU A 25 -7.36 4.37 -5.74
N ILE A 26 -7.62 4.01 -4.47
CA ILE A 26 -7.49 2.63 -3.97
C ILE A 26 -8.37 1.68 -4.78
N GLN A 27 -9.64 2.02 -4.96
CA GLN A 27 -10.56 1.18 -5.73
C GLN A 27 -10.16 1.08 -7.21
N THR A 28 -9.67 2.19 -7.77
CA THR A 28 -9.14 2.21 -9.14
C THR A 28 -7.95 1.27 -9.28
N ALA A 29 -7.01 1.30 -8.32
CA ALA A 29 -5.85 0.42 -8.30
C ALA A 29 -6.25 -1.07 -8.26
N ILE A 30 -7.18 -1.42 -7.38
CA ILE A 30 -7.74 -2.77 -7.25
C ILE A 30 -8.38 -3.25 -8.56
N GLY A 31 -9.06 -2.35 -9.28
CA GLY A 31 -9.67 -2.65 -10.57
C GLY A 31 -8.67 -2.85 -11.72
N ILE A 32 -7.42 -2.41 -11.58
CA ILE A 32 -6.36 -2.58 -12.59
C ILE A 32 -5.73 -3.96 -12.44
N SER A 33 -5.19 -4.25 -11.25
CA SER A 33 -4.55 -5.52 -10.94
C SER A 33 -4.23 -5.64 -9.45
N PRO A 34 -3.89 -6.86 -8.97
CA PRO A 34 -3.35 -7.04 -7.62
C PRO A 34 -2.07 -6.22 -7.38
N ASN A 35 -1.13 -6.20 -8.32
CA ASN A 35 0.11 -5.42 -8.17
C ASN A 35 -0.17 -3.92 -8.05
N ALA A 36 -1.11 -3.38 -8.83
CA ALA A 36 -1.55 -1.99 -8.70
C ALA A 36 -2.17 -1.69 -7.32
N ALA A 37 -2.95 -2.61 -6.76
CA ALA A 37 -3.46 -2.48 -5.39
C ALA A 37 -2.33 -2.35 -4.37
N PHE A 38 -1.24 -3.12 -4.52
CA PHE A 38 -0.06 -3.00 -3.66
C PHE A 38 0.72 -1.70 -3.91
N ILE A 39 0.83 -1.24 -5.16
CA ILE A 39 1.42 0.08 -5.51
C ILE A 39 0.71 1.21 -4.76
N ALA A 40 -0.62 1.20 -4.73
CA ALA A 40 -1.39 2.20 -4.01
C ALA A 40 -1.13 2.17 -2.49
N LEU A 41 -0.99 0.98 -1.90
CA LEU A 41 -0.72 0.84 -0.47
C LEU A 41 0.68 1.32 -0.11
N ASP A 42 1.66 1.00 -0.94
CA ASP A 42 3.06 1.38 -0.74
C ASP A 42 3.28 2.91 -0.85
N GLU A 43 2.55 3.60 -1.73
CA GLU A 43 2.54 5.07 -1.78
C GLU A 43 1.99 5.71 -0.49
N LEU A 44 1.06 5.06 0.22
CA LEU A 44 0.58 5.52 1.53
C LEU A 44 1.64 5.41 2.63
N CYS A 45 2.58 4.47 2.48
CA CYS A 45 3.69 4.28 3.42
C CYS A 45 4.86 5.25 3.14
N ARG A 46 5.02 5.71 1.90
CA ARG A 46 6.15 6.53 1.46
C ARG A 46 5.79 8.01 1.34
N LEU A 47 5.52 8.66 2.47
CA LEU A 47 5.24 10.10 2.47
C LEU A 47 6.45 10.91 1.98
N PRO A 48 6.24 11.86 1.05
CA PRO A 48 7.25 12.84 0.67
C PRO A 48 7.73 13.65 1.89
N ALA A 49 9.01 14.01 1.91
CA ALA A 49 9.64 14.66 3.08
C ALA A 49 9.01 16.02 3.46
N ASN A 50 8.31 16.67 2.54
CA ASN A 50 7.62 17.95 2.72
C ASN A 50 6.12 17.81 3.07
N THR A 51 5.58 16.59 3.13
CA THR A 51 4.16 16.34 3.39
C THR A 51 3.97 15.91 4.84
N VAL A 52 3.07 16.59 5.54
CA VAL A 52 2.69 16.25 6.93
C VAL A 52 1.25 15.75 6.94
N VAL A 53 1.07 14.48 7.29
CA VAL A 53 -0.25 13.83 7.38
C VAL A 53 -0.38 13.22 8.76
N GLU A 54 -1.55 13.33 9.37
CA GLU A 54 -1.81 12.66 10.64
C GLU A 54 -1.76 11.14 10.46
N PRO A 55 -1.03 10.39 11.31
CA PRO A 55 -0.95 8.94 11.20
C PRO A 55 -2.33 8.25 11.19
N ALA A 56 -3.32 8.81 11.89
CA ALA A 56 -4.69 8.30 11.92
C ALA A 56 -5.35 8.27 10.54
N ILE A 57 -5.06 9.26 9.67
CA ILE A 57 -5.58 9.30 8.29
C ILE A 57 -5.01 8.16 7.47
N LEU A 58 -3.69 7.97 7.52
CA LEU A 58 -3.00 6.90 6.79
C LEU A 58 -3.47 5.52 7.24
N LEU A 59 -3.60 5.32 8.55
CA LEU A 59 -4.12 4.08 9.13
C LEU A 59 -5.55 3.81 8.66
N ALA A 60 -6.42 4.83 8.62
CA ALA A 60 -7.79 4.65 8.11
C ALA A 60 -7.84 4.29 6.62
N LEU A 61 -6.90 4.78 5.81
CA LEU A 61 -6.78 4.40 4.39
C LEU A 61 -6.25 2.97 4.23
N VAL A 62 -5.26 2.59 5.04
CA VAL A 62 -4.73 1.22 5.07
C VAL A 62 -5.77 0.23 5.56
N ASP A 63 -6.60 0.56 6.55
CA ASP A 63 -7.70 -0.28 7.02
C ASP A 63 -8.84 -0.42 5.98
N PHE A 64 -9.05 0.63 5.17
CA PHE A 64 -10.02 0.60 4.08
C PHE A 64 -9.59 -0.32 2.93
N TRP A 65 -8.30 -0.35 2.61
CA TRP A 65 -7.74 -1.13 1.51
C TRP A 65 -8.11 -2.63 1.51
N PRO A 66 -7.88 -3.41 2.59
CA PRO A 66 -8.23 -4.83 2.62
C PRO A 66 -9.75 -5.07 2.67
N SER A 67 -10.57 -4.06 3.01
CA SER A 67 -12.03 -4.16 2.92
C SER A 67 -12.55 -4.19 1.47
N LYS A 68 -11.69 -3.82 0.50
CA LYS A 68 -12.00 -3.77 -0.93
C LYS A 68 -11.15 -4.70 -1.77
N PHE A 69 -10.05 -5.21 -1.23
CA PHE A 69 -9.11 -6.05 -1.93
C PHE A 69 -9.05 -7.44 -1.29
N ASP A 70 -9.64 -8.42 -1.98
CA ASP A 70 -9.62 -9.82 -1.55
C ASP A 70 -8.38 -10.51 -2.14
N HIS A 71 -7.32 -10.62 -1.34
CA HIS A 71 -6.08 -11.29 -1.74
C HIS A 71 -5.41 -11.97 -0.54
N PRO A 72 -4.83 -13.18 -0.69
CA PRO A 72 -4.21 -13.90 0.42
C PRO A 72 -3.10 -13.15 1.16
N LEU A 73 -2.33 -12.32 0.43
CA LEU A 73 -1.27 -11.49 1.03
C LEU A 73 -1.79 -10.22 1.72
N ALA A 74 -3.04 -9.82 1.49
CA ALA A 74 -3.55 -8.53 1.95
C ALA A 74 -3.45 -8.34 3.48
N PRO A 75 -3.80 -9.32 4.33
CA PRO A 75 -3.65 -9.18 5.79
C PRO A 75 -2.20 -8.94 6.20
N MET A 76 -1.28 -9.79 5.71
CA MET A 76 0.14 -9.71 6.06
C MET A 76 0.79 -8.38 5.61
N ILE A 77 0.46 -7.90 4.39
CA ILE A 77 1.04 -6.66 3.86
C ILE A 77 0.42 -5.43 4.54
N SER A 78 -0.88 -5.46 4.87
CA SER A 78 -1.50 -4.38 5.65
C SER A 78 -0.85 -4.21 7.03
N GLU A 79 -0.48 -5.30 7.72
CA GLU A 79 0.28 -5.25 8.97
C GLU A 79 1.67 -4.61 8.79
N CYS A 80 2.36 -4.92 7.70
CA CYS A 80 3.64 -4.29 7.37
C CYS A 80 3.49 -2.79 7.13
N ALA A 81 2.45 -2.40 6.36
CA ALA A 81 2.15 -1.00 6.10
C ALA A 81 1.84 -0.23 7.39
N ILE A 82 1.02 -0.80 8.27
CA ILE A 82 0.72 -0.24 9.60
C ILE A 82 1.99 -0.10 10.44
N SER A 83 2.85 -1.13 10.46
CA SER A 83 4.12 -1.11 11.20
C SER A 83 5.03 0.01 10.68
N SER A 84 5.12 0.17 9.35
CA SER A 84 5.87 1.24 8.68
C SER A 84 5.37 2.63 9.07
N ILE A 85 4.06 2.87 8.98
CA ILE A 85 3.43 4.16 9.37
C ILE A 85 3.67 4.47 10.85
N LYS A 86 3.60 3.45 11.72
CA LYS A 86 3.86 3.58 13.16
C LYS A 86 5.35 3.64 13.51
N ARG A 87 6.26 3.52 12.53
CA ARG A 87 7.71 3.43 12.71
C ARG A 87 8.12 2.30 13.66
N GLN A 88 7.36 1.20 13.65
CA GLN A 88 7.66 0.00 14.40
C GLN A 88 8.65 -0.85 13.61
N GLN A 89 9.74 -1.24 14.26
CA GLN A 89 10.76 -2.09 13.65
C GLN A 89 10.29 -3.55 13.68
N LEU A 90 10.37 -4.20 12.52
CA LEU A 90 10.27 -5.65 12.40
C LEU A 90 11.68 -6.24 12.42
N SER A 91 11.85 -7.42 13.01
CA SER A 91 13.15 -8.10 12.96
C SER A 91 13.47 -8.54 11.54
N VAL A 92 14.76 -8.65 11.22
CA VAL A 92 15.22 -9.15 9.92
C VAL A 92 14.64 -10.54 9.63
N ALA A 93 14.55 -11.41 10.65
CA ALA A 93 13.97 -12.74 10.51
C ALA A 93 12.48 -12.68 10.12
N GLU A 94 11.69 -11.80 10.75
CA GLU A 94 10.28 -11.60 10.40
C GLU A 94 10.10 -11.06 8.97
N ILE A 95 10.95 -10.11 8.56
CA ILE A 95 10.92 -9.56 7.20
C ILE A 95 11.23 -10.65 6.18
N LEU A 96 12.27 -11.45 6.40
CA LEU A 96 12.65 -12.53 5.48
C LEU A 96 11.53 -13.58 5.33
N MET A 97 10.86 -13.97 6.41
CA MET A 97 9.71 -14.89 6.33
C MET A 97 8.54 -14.30 5.53
N LYS A 98 8.27 -13.00 5.70
CA LYS A 98 7.22 -12.30 4.95
C LYS A 98 7.60 -12.19 3.47
N MET A 99 8.84 -11.85 3.14
CA MET A 99 9.34 -11.81 1.76
C MET A 99 9.28 -13.18 1.06
N ASP A 100 9.63 -14.25 1.78
CA ASP A 100 9.50 -15.64 1.28
C ASP A 100 8.04 -15.98 0.93
N THR A 101 7.09 -15.54 1.78
CA THR A 101 5.65 -15.70 1.51
C THR A 101 5.22 -14.96 0.24
N VAL A 102 5.70 -13.73 0.02
CA VAL A 102 5.40 -12.94 -1.19
C VAL A 102 5.99 -13.60 -2.44
N SER A 103 7.15 -14.26 -2.34
CA SER A 103 7.80 -14.94 -3.46
C SER A 103 6.94 -16.02 -4.13
N GLY A 104 5.96 -16.58 -3.40
CA GLY A 104 4.95 -17.50 -3.92
C GLY A 104 3.95 -16.89 -4.89
N TYR A 105 3.95 -15.57 -5.07
CA TYR A 105 3.03 -14.82 -5.93
C TYR A 105 3.80 -14.01 -7.00
N PRO A 106 4.16 -14.63 -8.15
CA PRO A 106 4.91 -13.95 -9.20
C PRO A 106 4.19 -12.72 -9.75
N GLY A 107 4.95 -11.66 -10.04
CA GLY A 107 4.42 -10.41 -10.62
C GLY A 107 3.91 -9.38 -9.62
N LEU A 108 3.95 -9.67 -8.31
CA LEU A 108 3.56 -8.75 -7.25
C LEU A 108 4.76 -7.98 -6.68
N TYR A 109 5.49 -7.27 -7.54
CA TYR A 109 6.72 -6.58 -7.15
C TYR A 109 6.50 -5.49 -6.10
N ALA A 110 5.33 -4.85 -6.11
CA ALA A 110 5.00 -3.82 -5.12
C ALA A 110 4.62 -4.38 -3.73
N ALA A 111 4.50 -5.71 -3.60
CA ALA A 111 4.28 -6.36 -2.31
C ALA A 111 5.60 -6.78 -1.61
N LEU A 112 6.75 -6.62 -2.27
CA LEU A 112 8.09 -6.94 -1.75
C LEU A 112 8.74 -5.73 -1.09
#